data_AF-A0A9P7UWG6-F1
#
_entry.id   AF-A0A9P7UWG6-F1
#
_cell.length_a   1.000
_cell.length_b   1.000
_cell.length_c   1.000
_cell.angle_alpha   90.00
_cell.angle_beta   90.00
_cell.angle_gamma   90.00
#
_symmetry.space_group_name_H-M   'P 1'
#
loop_
_entity.id
_entity.type
_entity.pdbx_description
1 polymer ?
#
loop_
_entity_poly.entity_id
_entity_poly.type
_entity_poly.pdbx_seq_one_letter_code
_entity_poly.pdbx_strand_id
1 'polypeptide(L)'
;MVPSDPATSREAKKQRTASGNQPKQPEAKVDVVADHKRCWIRINTIKNSRMLAEFREIDSYLTDSETESSNSEDEDYRPSLAQKDFDNSVLRMGRSLIAAAKANPLHLPSSRHSADTVTEIIPQVTMRLTRLDPEGEPNDPRIAQTIQGLKDMGIEAELGERKPAEVPEVIRSSQPSPLQLFFEPTSKINLDLSALIALVSDLTHASLPSSIDEANKRFIPPQKYLEWKKKMTASKAKARAVALAKTNAELAADLELDDGEGGEGGEGEENGELPYYAKQDLAKHSRALTNQVLQEMGKGLLQEMYDQLKSISSPLERVEFWTTREARDRCLRIVSKIGGPNEKRRVKALLWDRSLEDPDLDSQELAEEAYWKDSRFGHKFIPLIPIRIHSSSEDEKDCAHSNDKPAFFHSLDRTCYDILEGEGFNPRNSSDRSPLHSVPPPNGDNIARAIVTKVNPRLTAHTVQSMLLGARLGWTTLTANRTSVKAIVKEMNSRSRAIVFGDGEVLNGEQDDLFNLHSGGPNDDQGQHKAGSEDIDCSIKSKAAIWIIDPRSLAEGMRSDTETAPDIWRTE
;
A
#
# COMPACT_ATOMS: atom_id res chain seq x y z
N MET A 1 -30.34 42.42 -21.30
CA MET A 1 -29.19 41.64 -20.82
C MET A 1 -28.31 42.58 -20.03
N VAL A 2 -28.26 42.40 -18.71
CA VAL A 2 -27.45 43.22 -17.78
C VAL A 2 -26.20 42.40 -17.44
N PRO A 3 -24.97 42.94 -17.51
CA PRO A 3 -23.77 42.21 -17.13
C PRO A 3 -23.58 42.27 -15.61
N SER A 4 -23.26 41.12 -15.01
CA SER A 4 -22.99 40.95 -13.58
C SER A 4 -21.51 41.13 -13.25
N ASP A 5 -21.25 41.88 -12.19
CA ASP A 5 -19.92 42.27 -11.70
C ASP A 5 -19.13 41.12 -11.03
N PRO A 6 -17.79 41.06 -11.20
CA PRO A 6 -16.93 39.97 -10.70
C PRO A 6 -16.51 40.09 -9.22
N ALA A 7 -17.10 40.99 -8.44
CA ALA A 7 -16.66 41.29 -7.07
C ALA A 7 -17.09 40.23 -6.02
N THR A 8 -18.20 39.53 -6.22
CA THR A 8 -18.78 38.58 -5.23
C THR A 8 -18.05 37.24 -5.15
N SER A 9 -17.17 36.91 -6.11
CA SER A 9 -16.44 35.63 -6.14
C SER A 9 -15.22 35.60 -5.20
N ARG A 10 -14.68 36.76 -4.82
CA ARG A 10 -13.46 36.83 -3.98
C ARG A 10 -13.73 36.72 -2.48
N GLU A 11 -14.91 37.14 -2.00
CA GLU A 11 -15.27 37.03 -0.58
C GLU A 11 -15.69 35.61 -0.18
N ALA A 12 -16.38 34.87 -1.07
CA ALA A 12 -16.71 33.46 -0.86
C ALA A 12 -15.45 32.56 -0.77
N LYS A 13 -14.33 32.99 -1.36
CA LYS A 13 -13.05 32.26 -1.32
C LYS A 13 -12.26 32.50 -0.02
N LYS A 14 -12.51 33.60 0.68
CA LYS A 14 -11.82 33.96 1.94
C LYS A 14 -12.48 33.33 3.18
N GLN A 15 -13.77 33.01 3.11
CA GLN A 15 -14.48 32.29 4.18
C GLN A 15 -14.20 30.78 4.22
N ARG A 16 -13.85 30.15 3.09
CA ARG A 16 -13.55 28.70 3.05
C ARG A 16 -12.15 28.33 3.58
N THR A 17 -11.21 29.27 3.68
CA THR A 17 -9.86 29.01 4.20
C THR A 17 -9.74 29.15 5.72
N ALA A 18 -10.79 29.61 6.41
CA ALA A 18 -10.78 29.85 7.86
C ALA A 18 -11.31 28.68 8.69
N SER A 19 -11.98 27.67 8.10
CA SER A 19 -12.52 26.52 8.84
C SER A 19 -11.55 25.34 8.98
N GLY A 20 -10.32 25.46 8.47
CA GLY A 20 -9.34 24.36 8.43
C GLY A 20 -8.50 24.18 9.70
N ASN A 21 -8.70 25.04 10.72
CA ASN A 21 -7.82 25.10 11.89
C ASN A 21 -8.58 24.93 13.21
N GLN A 22 -9.69 24.18 13.21
CA GLN A 22 -10.16 23.63 14.48
C GLN A 22 -9.15 22.56 14.94
N PRO A 23 -8.66 22.63 16.19
CA PRO A 23 -7.81 21.58 16.73
C PRO A 23 -8.57 20.27 16.63
N LYS A 24 -8.05 19.33 15.83
CA LYS A 24 -8.63 18.00 15.71
C LYS A 24 -8.74 17.43 17.12
N GLN A 25 -9.94 16.99 17.50
CA GLN A 25 -10.12 16.32 18.77
C GLN A 25 -9.13 15.13 18.83
N PRO A 26 -8.51 14.88 19.99
CA PRO A 26 -7.53 13.82 20.15
C PRO A 26 -8.19 12.47 19.82
N GLU A 27 -7.84 11.91 18.66
CA GLU A 27 -8.36 10.62 18.20
C GLU A 27 -7.63 9.47 18.94
N ALA A 28 -8.36 8.68 19.72
CA ALA A 28 -7.86 7.44 20.30
C ALA A 28 -7.94 6.29 19.28
N LYS A 29 -6.90 5.47 19.20
CA LYS A 29 -6.86 4.31 18.30
C LYS A 29 -7.03 3.02 19.07
N VAL A 30 -7.95 2.17 18.62
CA VAL A 30 -8.20 0.81 19.14
C VAL A 30 -7.92 -0.18 18.01
N ASP A 31 -7.18 -1.27 18.28
CA ASP A 31 -6.85 -2.24 17.23
C ASP A 31 -7.86 -3.38 17.16
N VAL A 32 -8.38 -3.81 18.32
CA VAL A 32 -9.37 -4.88 18.41
C VAL A 32 -10.49 -4.45 19.33
N VAL A 33 -11.73 -4.66 18.88
CA VAL A 33 -12.93 -4.51 19.69
C VAL A 33 -13.50 -5.91 19.90
N ALA A 34 -13.52 -6.37 21.14
CA ALA A 34 -13.87 -7.72 21.53
C ALA A 34 -15.07 -7.72 22.51
N ASP A 35 -15.56 -8.93 22.81
CA ASP A 35 -16.68 -9.18 23.71
C ASP A 35 -17.88 -8.26 23.47
N HIS A 36 -18.44 -8.29 22.26
CA HIS A 36 -19.62 -7.50 21.90
C HIS A 36 -19.45 -6.00 22.17
N LYS A 37 -18.27 -5.46 21.82
CA LYS A 37 -17.86 -4.07 22.03
C LYS A 37 -17.49 -3.69 23.46
N ARG A 38 -17.66 -4.59 24.44
CA ARG A 38 -17.37 -4.33 25.85
C ARG A 38 -15.89 -4.30 26.18
N CYS A 39 -15.03 -4.83 25.32
CA CYS A 39 -13.59 -4.84 25.52
C CYS A 39 -12.87 -4.16 24.35
N TRP A 40 -11.98 -3.21 24.65
CA TRP A 40 -11.16 -2.50 23.68
C TRP A 40 -9.70 -2.84 23.92
N ILE A 41 -9.03 -3.37 22.90
CA ILE A 41 -7.65 -3.81 22.99
C ILE A 41 -6.78 -2.95 22.09
N ARG A 42 -5.72 -2.38 22.67
CA ARG A 42 -4.66 -1.66 21.95
C ARG A 42 -3.37 -2.46 21.99
N ILE A 43 -2.83 -2.80 20.83
CA ILE A 43 -1.59 -3.54 20.64
C ILE A 43 -0.47 -2.55 20.31
N ASN A 44 0.59 -2.57 21.12
CA ASN A 44 1.78 -1.77 20.91
C ASN A 44 3.04 -2.63 21.02
N THR A 45 3.97 -2.45 20.10
CA THR A 45 5.22 -3.21 20.01
C THR A 45 6.41 -2.42 20.57
N ILE A 46 6.17 -1.56 21.56
CA ILE A 46 7.21 -0.73 22.18
C ILE A 46 8.23 -1.61 22.91
N LYS A 47 9.53 -1.25 22.80
CA LYS A 47 10.64 -1.96 23.44
C LYS A 47 11.22 -1.15 24.60
N ASN A 48 11.94 -1.81 25.50
CA ASN A 48 12.70 -1.17 26.58
C ASN A 48 13.60 -0.04 26.08
N SER A 49 14.40 -0.28 25.03
CA SER A 49 15.31 0.74 24.49
C SER A 49 14.60 2.02 24.03
N ARG A 50 13.37 1.91 23.53
CA ARG A 50 12.56 3.07 23.14
C ARG A 50 12.03 3.81 24.38
N MET A 51 11.60 3.09 25.42
CA MET A 51 11.20 3.70 26.70
C MET A 51 12.37 4.44 27.34
N LEU A 52 13.57 3.86 27.34
CA LEU A 52 14.77 4.53 27.86
C LEU A 52 15.11 5.80 27.11
N ALA A 53 14.96 5.81 25.79
CA ALA A 53 15.17 7.03 25.01
C ALA A 53 14.19 8.14 25.43
N GLU A 54 12.91 7.79 25.67
CA GLU A 54 11.92 8.73 26.18
C GLU A 54 12.23 9.19 27.61
N PHE A 55 12.70 8.29 28.48
CA PHE A 55 13.11 8.66 29.83
C PHE A 55 14.31 9.61 29.84
N ARG A 56 15.33 9.35 29.01
CA ARG A 56 16.48 10.26 28.86
C ARG A 56 16.06 11.62 28.31
N GLU A 57 15.10 11.63 27.39
CA GLU A 57 14.52 12.86 26.86
C GLU A 57 13.84 13.64 28.01
N ILE A 58 12.99 12.99 28.82
CA ILE A 58 12.36 13.59 30.01
C ILE A 58 13.42 14.14 30.99
N ASP A 59 14.42 13.32 31.33
CA ASP A 59 15.47 13.67 32.28
C ASP A 59 16.32 14.86 31.78
N SER A 60 16.55 14.97 30.47
CA SER A 60 17.32 16.08 29.88
C SER A 60 16.66 17.45 30.03
N TYR A 61 15.33 17.49 30.17
CA TYR A 61 14.59 18.72 30.41
C TYR A 61 14.45 19.06 31.90
N LEU A 62 14.79 18.14 32.80
CA LEU A 62 14.72 18.33 34.25
C LEU A 62 15.97 19.01 34.83
N THR A 63 17.08 19.08 34.08
CA THR A 63 18.36 19.59 34.59
C THR A 63 18.63 21.08 34.39
N ASP A 64 17.72 21.84 33.75
CA ASP A 64 17.99 23.24 33.33
C ASP A 64 17.17 24.33 34.06
N SER A 65 16.75 24.12 35.32
CA SER A 65 16.24 25.24 36.14
C SER A 65 16.29 25.00 37.65
N GLU A 66 17.45 25.19 38.26
CA GLU A 66 17.50 25.87 39.56
C GLU A 66 17.87 27.33 39.32
N THR A 67 17.23 28.23 40.06
CA THR A 67 17.25 29.71 39.96
C THR A 67 16.41 30.30 38.81
N GLU A 68 15.13 30.58 39.06
CA GLU A 68 14.67 31.96 39.29
C GLU A 68 13.24 31.96 39.84
N SER A 69 13.06 32.77 40.87
CA SER A 69 11.78 33.06 41.54
C SER A 69 11.04 34.13 40.75
N SER A 70 9.79 33.89 40.34
CA SER A 70 8.77 34.95 40.35
C SER A 70 7.36 34.43 40.07
N ASN A 71 6.43 34.89 40.90
CA ASN A 71 4.99 34.79 40.75
C ASN A 71 4.52 35.34 39.39
N SER A 72 3.72 34.56 38.66
CA SER A 72 2.62 35.10 37.86
C SER A 72 1.53 34.04 37.67
N GLU A 73 0.34 34.38 38.15
CA GLU A 73 -0.91 33.69 37.86
C GLU A 73 -1.35 34.12 36.46
N ASP A 74 -1.23 33.25 35.46
CA ASP A 74 -2.03 33.31 34.25
C ASP A 74 -2.10 31.91 33.62
N GLU A 75 -3.27 31.29 33.76
CA GLU A 75 -3.66 30.08 33.07
C GLU A 75 -3.89 30.38 31.58
N ASP A 76 -2.97 29.99 30.72
CA ASP A 76 -3.31 29.61 29.36
C ASP A 76 -2.36 28.52 28.84
N TYR A 77 -2.96 27.42 28.43
CA TYR A 77 -2.38 26.10 28.18
C TYR A 77 -1.35 26.10 27.03
N ARG A 78 -0.11 26.49 27.33
CA ARG A 78 1.06 26.18 26.51
C ARG A 78 1.67 24.87 27.03
N PRO A 79 1.88 23.82 26.21
CA PRO A 79 2.60 22.63 26.67
C PRO A 79 4.00 23.06 27.12
N SER A 80 4.25 23.05 28.43
CA SER A 80 5.60 23.30 28.94
C SER A 80 6.48 22.14 28.49
N LEU A 81 7.60 22.46 27.84
CA LEU A 81 8.63 21.48 27.47
C LEU A 81 9.25 20.79 28.70
N ALA A 82 9.14 21.41 29.88
CA ALA A 82 9.42 20.75 31.15
C ALA A 82 8.20 19.91 31.58
N GLN A 83 8.28 18.59 31.41
CA GLN A 83 7.33 17.67 32.03
C GLN A 83 7.62 17.63 33.54
N LYS A 84 6.71 18.18 34.35
CA LYS A 84 6.83 18.19 35.82
C LYS A 84 6.53 16.83 36.46
N ASP A 85 5.82 15.95 35.74
CA ASP A 85 5.38 14.63 36.22
C ASP A 85 5.92 13.50 35.33
N PHE A 86 6.10 12.32 35.92
CA PHE A 86 6.49 11.09 35.21
C PHE A 86 5.38 10.66 34.23
N ASP A 87 5.39 11.21 33.01
CA ASP A 87 4.32 11.04 32.02
C ASP A 87 4.86 10.69 30.62
N ASN A 88 5.17 9.42 30.41
CA ASN A 88 5.66 8.93 29.12
C ASN A 88 4.53 8.70 28.08
N SER A 89 4.94 8.39 26.84
CA SER A 89 3.99 8.21 25.73
C SER A 89 2.97 7.08 25.96
N VAL A 90 3.33 6.03 26.71
CA VAL A 90 2.47 4.87 27.00
C VAL A 90 1.37 5.27 27.98
N LEU A 91 1.69 6.01 29.05
CA LEU A 91 0.71 6.53 30.01
C LEU A 91 -0.26 7.51 29.34
N ARG A 92 0.24 8.40 28.49
CA ARG A 92 -0.60 9.32 27.71
C ARG A 92 -1.56 8.58 26.78
N MET A 93 -1.09 7.51 26.13
CA MET A 93 -1.95 6.66 25.31
C MET A 93 -3.03 5.95 26.15
N GLY A 94 -2.68 5.45 27.34
CA GLY A 94 -3.63 4.85 28.27
C GLY A 94 -4.74 5.82 28.68
N ARG A 95 -4.39 7.05 29.09
CA ARG A 95 -5.36 8.10 29.44
C ARG A 95 -6.29 8.42 28.27
N SER A 96 -5.76 8.54 27.06
CA SER A 96 -6.54 8.80 25.85
C SER A 96 -7.55 7.68 25.56
N LEU A 97 -7.17 6.41 25.74
CA LEU A 97 -8.08 5.28 25.57
C LEU A 97 -9.20 5.26 26.61
N ILE A 98 -8.88 5.50 27.88
CA ILE A 98 -9.89 5.55 28.95
C ILE A 98 -10.86 6.71 28.74
N ALA A 99 -10.35 7.89 28.37
CA ALA A 99 -11.20 9.04 28.03
C ALA A 99 -12.14 8.71 26.86
N ALA A 100 -11.63 8.04 25.82
CA ALA A 100 -12.43 7.62 24.69
C ALA A 100 -13.48 6.55 25.06
N ALA A 101 -13.13 5.57 25.89
CA ALA A 101 -14.08 4.56 26.37
C ALA A 101 -15.21 5.18 27.19
N LYS A 102 -14.88 6.13 28.09
CA LYS A 102 -15.86 6.89 28.89
C LYS A 102 -16.76 7.77 28.03
N ALA A 103 -16.24 8.31 26.93
CA ALA A 103 -17.02 9.11 25.99
C ALA A 103 -17.91 8.27 25.05
N ASN A 104 -17.70 6.95 24.98
CA ASN A 104 -18.44 6.04 24.11
C ASN A 104 -18.99 4.83 24.88
N PRO A 105 -19.89 5.07 25.86
CA PRO A 105 -20.50 4.00 26.62
C PRO A 105 -21.48 3.18 25.75
N LEU A 106 -21.64 1.91 26.09
CA LEU A 106 -22.58 1.00 25.43
C LEU A 106 -23.92 1.03 26.14
N HIS A 107 -25.00 1.24 25.39
CA HIS A 107 -26.36 1.12 25.87
C HIS A 107 -26.86 -0.30 25.57
N LEU A 108 -26.89 -1.16 26.59
CA LEU A 108 -27.37 -2.52 26.47
C LEU A 108 -28.66 -2.72 27.27
N PRO A 109 -29.68 -3.39 26.71
CA PRO A 109 -30.91 -3.69 27.43
C PRO A 109 -30.62 -4.57 28.64
N SER A 110 -31.01 -4.11 29.82
CA SER A 110 -30.85 -4.83 31.07
C SER A 110 -31.83 -5.98 31.13
N SER A 111 -31.37 -7.19 30.79
CA SER A 111 -32.11 -8.45 30.92
C SER A 111 -33.28 -8.65 29.94
N ARG A 112 -33.55 -9.92 29.61
CA ARG A 112 -34.61 -10.37 28.69
C ARG A 112 -36.04 -10.14 29.20
N HIS A 113 -36.22 -9.55 30.38
CA HIS A 113 -37.52 -9.52 31.09
C HIS A 113 -38.02 -8.12 31.48
N SER A 114 -37.26 -7.05 31.24
CA SER A 114 -37.76 -5.67 31.40
C SER A 114 -37.19 -4.78 30.30
N ALA A 115 -38.01 -4.46 29.30
CA ALA A 115 -37.58 -3.67 28.13
C ALA A 115 -37.26 -2.19 28.45
N ASP A 116 -37.50 -1.73 29.69
CA ASP A 116 -37.43 -0.31 30.05
C ASP A 116 -36.16 0.13 30.80
N THR A 117 -35.24 -0.79 31.11
CA THR A 117 -33.96 -0.44 31.77
C THR A 117 -32.79 -0.63 30.81
N VAL A 118 -32.16 0.49 30.42
CA VAL A 118 -30.92 0.50 29.64
C VAL A 118 -29.75 0.62 30.61
N THR A 119 -28.87 -0.38 30.61
CA THR A 119 -27.60 -0.33 31.36
C THR A 119 -26.53 0.29 30.48
N GLU A 120 -25.90 1.33 30.99
CA GLU A 120 -24.74 1.97 30.39
C GLU A 120 -23.47 1.25 30.84
N ILE A 121 -22.72 0.67 29.89
CA ILE A 121 -21.50 -0.09 30.15
C ILE A 121 -20.34 0.62 29.47
N ILE A 122 -19.37 1.08 30.26
CA ILE A 122 -18.11 1.63 29.74
C ILE A 122 -17.23 0.45 29.30
N PRO A 123 -16.70 0.46 28.07
CA PRO A 123 -15.81 -0.60 27.61
C PRO A 123 -14.56 -0.73 28.48
N GLN A 124 -14.21 -1.96 28.85
CA GLN A 124 -12.95 -2.28 29.51
C GLN A 124 -11.80 -2.10 28.52
N VAL A 125 -10.72 -1.47 28.96
CA VAL A 125 -9.54 -1.21 28.12
C VAL A 125 -8.40 -2.15 28.51
N THR A 126 -7.86 -2.85 27.52
CA THR A 126 -6.68 -3.71 27.64
C THR A 126 -5.57 -3.15 26.73
N MET A 127 -4.36 -3.02 27.27
CA MET A 127 -3.18 -2.61 26.52
C MET A 127 -2.18 -3.75 26.46
N ARG A 128 -1.83 -4.17 25.25
CA ARG A 128 -0.90 -5.26 25.01
C ARG A 128 0.44 -4.73 24.52
N LEU A 129 1.45 -4.82 25.36
CA LEU A 129 2.81 -4.30 25.14
C LEU A 129 3.76 -5.46 24.82
N THR A 130 3.71 -5.92 23.56
CA THR A 130 4.27 -7.24 23.19
C THR A 130 5.79 -7.37 23.28
N ARG A 131 6.50 -6.25 23.31
CA ARG A 131 7.97 -6.21 23.35
C ARG A 131 8.53 -5.45 24.55
N LEU A 132 7.65 -5.08 25.48
CA LEU A 132 8.05 -4.42 26.70
C LEU A 132 8.22 -5.49 27.78
N ASP A 133 9.38 -5.49 28.40
CA ASP A 133 9.75 -6.49 29.40
C ASP A 133 10.35 -5.79 30.62
N PRO A 134 9.65 -5.68 31.75
CA PRO A 134 10.18 -5.00 32.94
C PRO A 134 11.41 -5.69 33.53
N GLU A 135 11.61 -6.98 33.24
CA GLU A 135 12.77 -7.76 33.70
C GLU A 135 13.84 -7.89 32.61
N GLY A 136 13.58 -7.36 31.40
CA GLY A 136 14.44 -7.51 30.23
C GLY A 136 15.54 -6.46 30.13
N GLU A 137 16.64 -6.80 29.47
CA GLU A 137 17.74 -5.86 29.23
C GLU A 137 17.45 -4.90 28.04
N PRO A 138 17.69 -3.59 28.18
CA PRO A 138 18.18 -2.91 29.38
C PRO A 138 17.09 -2.74 30.44
N ASN A 139 17.44 -3.03 31.70
CA ASN A 139 16.53 -2.97 32.84
C ASN A 139 16.55 -1.56 33.48
N ASP A 140 15.39 -0.90 33.53
CA ASP A 140 15.19 0.38 34.23
C ASP A 140 13.86 0.31 35.01
N PRO A 141 13.85 0.61 36.32
CA PRO A 141 12.67 0.45 37.18
C PRO A 141 11.47 1.31 36.75
N ARG A 142 11.70 2.39 35.98
CA ARG A 142 10.65 3.25 35.44
C ARG A 142 9.78 2.53 34.40
N ILE A 143 10.29 1.47 33.78
CA ILE A 143 9.48 0.60 32.92
C ILE A 143 8.39 -0.09 33.74
N ALA A 144 8.74 -0.69 34.88
CA ALA A 144 7.78 -1.29 35.80
C ALA A 144 6.80 -0.23 36.36
N GLN A 145 7.29 0.97 36.69
CA GLN A 145 6.45 2.09 37.13
C GLN A 145 5.42 2.49 36.07
N THR A 146 5.80 2.50 34.79
CA THR A 146 4.88 2.78 33.66
C THR A 146 3.77 1.75 33.59
N ILE A 147 4.11 0.47 33.73
CA ILE A 147 3.14 -0.63 33.69
C ILE A 147 2.19 -0.53 34.89
N GLN A 148 2.71 -0.20 36.07
CA GLN A 148 1.88 0.01 37.25
C GLN A 148 0.94 1.21 37.06
N GLY A 149 1.43 2.32 36.50
CA GLY A 149 0.59 3.47 36.18
C GLY A 149 -0.57 3.14 35.25
N LEU A 150 -0.39 2.23 34.27
CA LEU A 150 -1.51 1.73 33.46
C LEU A 150 -2.55 0.97 34.31
N LYS A 151 -2.10 0.08 35.18
CA LYS A 151 -2.98 -0.71 36.06
C LYS A 151 -3.76 0.18 37.02
N ASP A 152 -3.11 1.19 37.58
CA ASP A 152 -3.74 2.15 38.49
C ASP A 152 -4.84 2.97 37.80
N MET A 153 -4.74 3.16 36.48
CA MET A 153 -5.81 3.76 35.66
C MET A 153 -6.97 2.82 35.33
N GLY A 154 -6.91 1.56 35.78
CA GLY A 154 -7.89 0.52 35.45
C GLY A 154 -7.68 -0.12 34.08
N ILE A 155 -6.50 0.04 33.47
CA ILE A 155 -6.14 -0.60 32.20
C ILE A 155 -5.49 -1.94 32.49
N GLU A 156 -5.99 -2.99 31.85
CA GLU A 156 -5.34 -4.30 31.90
C GLU A 156 -4.10 -4.30 31.00
N ALA A 157 -2.91 -4.32 31.60
CA ALA A 157 -1.65 -4.33 30.87
C ALA A 157 -1.13 -5.77 30.68
N GLU A 158 -1.13 -6.26 29.44
CA GLU A 158 -0.55 -7.55 29.05
C GLU A 158 0.83 -7.36 28.42
N LEU A 159 1.83 -8.12 28.88
CA LEU A 159 3.22 -8.00 28.44
C LEU A 159 3.67 -9.23 27.64
N GLY A 160 4.67 -9.02 26.78
CA GLY A 160 5.35 -10.09 26.06
C GLY A 160 4.54 -10.75 24.94
N GLU A 161 5.17 -11.75 24.33
CA GLU A 161 4.54 -12.63 23.33
C GLU A 161 3.84 -13.80 24.05
N ARG A 162 2.60 -14.11 23.68
CA ARG A 162 1.94 -15.32 24.21
C ARG A 162 2.57 -16.53 23.59
N LYS A 163 2.83 -17.56 24.39
CA LYS A 163 3.27 -18.85 23.86
C LYS A 163 2.13 -19.46 23.04
N PRO A 164 2.40 -20.22 21.97
CA PRO A 164 1.35 -20.88 21.19
C PRO A 164 0.41 -21.74 22.06
N ALA A 165 0.94 -22.33 23.13
CA ALA A 165 0.18 -23.12 24.11
C ALA A 165 -0.81 -22.30 24.97
N GLU A 166 -0.64 -20.97 25.04
CA GLU A 166 -1.51 -20.05 25.79
C GLU A 166 -2.61 -19.44 24.91
N VAL A 167 -2.59 -19.69 23.60
CA VAL A 167 -3.68 -19.33 22.71
C VAL A 167 -4.71 -20.45 22.81
N PRO A 168 -5.91 -20.20 23.38
CA PRO A 168 -6.95 -21.22 23.43
C PRO A 168 -7.20 -21.72 22.01
N GLU A 169 -7.18 -23.03 21.80
CA GLU A 169 -7.74 -23.59 20.58
C GLU A 169 -9.20 -23.15 20.54
N VAL A 170 -9.49 -22.18 19.67
CA VAL A 170 -10.86 -21.78 19.39
C VAL A 170 -11.51 -23.00 18.78
N ILE A 171 -12.25 -23.75 19.59
CA ILE A 171 -13.22 -24.74 19.10
C ILE A 171 -14.12 -23.93 18.18
N ARG A 172 -13.88 -24.06 16.87
CA ARG A 172 -14.67 -23.38 15.86
C ARG A 172 -16.09 -23.87 16.10
N SER A 173 -16.90 -23.00 16.72
CA SER A 173 -18.34 -23.21 16.85
C SER A 173 -18.83 -23.68 15.49
N SER A 174 -19.55 -24.80 15.46
CA SER A 174 -20.23 -25.34 14.29
C SER A 174 -21.38 -24.46 13.80
N GLN A 175 -21.38 -23.18 14.18
CA GLN A 175 -22.19 -22.17 13.52
C GLN A 175 -21.70 -22.05 12.07
N PRO A 176 -22.63 -22.04 11.09
CA PRO A 176 -22.27 -21.82 9.70
C PRO A 176 -21.47 -20.52 9.64
N SER A 177 -20.23 -20.61 9.16
CA SER A 177 -19.38 -19.46 8.91
C SER A 177 -20.20 -18.41 8.15
N PRO A 178 -20.12 -17.11 8.50
CA PRO A 178 -20.74 -16.07 7.68
C PRO A 178 -20.32 -16.32 6.23
N LEU A 179 -21.32 -16.41 5.33
CA LEU A 179 -21.18 -16.80 3.93
C LEU A 179 -19.83 -16.35 3.40
N GLN A 180 -18.91 -17.29 3.17
CA GLN A 180 -17.57 -16.96 2.74
C GLN A 180 -17.69 -16.50 1.28
N LEU A 181 -17.77 -15.18 1.08
CA LEU A 181 -17.87 -14.59 -0.26
C LEU A 181 -16.57 -14.87 -1.00
N PHE A 182 -16.63 -15.76 -1.99
CA PHE A 182 -15.51 -16.02 -2.88
C PHE A 182 -15.61 -15.06 -4.07
N PHE A 183 -14.57 -14.24 -4.22
CA PHE A 183 -14.44 -13.37 -5.37
C PHE A 183 -13.56 -14.04 -6.41
N GLU A 184 -14.09 -14.22 -7.62
CA GLU A 184 -13.35 -14.73 -8.76
C GLU A 184 -13.12 -13.63 -9.80
N PRO A 185 -11.96 -13.58 -10.46
CA PRO A 185 -11.76 -12.70 -11.60
C PRO A 185 -12.81 -12.90 -12.71
N THR A 186 -12.98 -11.90 -13.56
CA THR A 186 -13.74 -12.00 -14.80
C THR A 186 -12.91 -12.70 -15.89
N SER A 187 -13.57 -13.19 -16.94
CA SER A 187 -12.87 -13.81 -18.09
C SER A 187 -12.04 -12.80 -18.89
N LYS A 188 -12.43 -11.53 -18.92
CA LYS A 188 -11.61 -10.44 -19.47
C LYS A 188 -10.91 -9.72 -18.32
N ILE A 189 -9.59 -9.60 -18.36
CA ILE A 189 -8.78 -9.00 -17.29
C ILE A 189 -8.00 -7.82 -17.84
N ASN A 190 -8.16 -6.66 -17.22
CA ASN A 190 -7.41 -5.46 -17.55
C ASN A 190 -6.12 -5.38 -16.71
N LEU A 191 -4.98 -5.21 -17.35
CA LEU A 191 -3.66 -5.18 -16.75
C LEU A 191 -3.20 -3.72 -16.58
N ASP A 192 -3.01 -3.30 -15.34
CA ASP A 192 -2.34 -2.04 -15.02
C ASP A 192 -0.83 -2.10 -15.29
N LEU A 193 -0.17 -0.95 -15.39
CA LEU A 193 1.28 -0.85 -15.59
C LEU A 193 2.07 -1.72 -14.61
N SER A 194 1.68 -1.69 -13.33
CA SER A 194 2.39 -2.44 -12.28
C SER A 194 2.28 -3.96 -12.46
N ALA A 195 1.16 -4.44 -13.03
CA ALA A 195 1.01 -5.85 -13.40
C ALA A 195 1.86 -6.20 -14.62
N LEU A 196 1.91 -5.35 -15.64
CA LEU A 196 2.78 -5.56 -16.81
C LEU A 196 4.26 -5.67 -16.40
N ILE A 197 4.75 -4.78 -15.53
CA ILE A 197 6.12 -4.84 -15.00
C ILE A 197 6.35 -6.14 -14.24
N ALA A 198 5.37 -6.58 -13.45
CA ALA A 198 5.50 -7.81 -12.69
C ALA A 198 5.51 -9.07 -13.56
N LEU A 199 4.77 -9.06 -14.67
CA LEU A 199 4.74 -10.15 -15.64
C LEU A 199 6.05 -10.28 -16.41
N VAL A 200 6.78 -9.19 -16.69
CA VAL A 200 8.06 -9.27 -17.44
C VAL A 200 9.30 -9.35 -16.56
N SER A 201 9.15 -9.10 -15.26
CA SER A 201 10.22 -9.05 -14.27
C SER A 201 10.98 -10.39 -14.18
N ASP A 202 12.31 -10.31 -14.11
CA ASP A 202 13.13 -11.51 -13.98
C ASP A 202 12.87 -12.29 -12.69
N LEU A 203 12.43 -11.64 -11.61
CA LEU A 203 12.04 -12.31 -10.36
C LEU A 203 10.92 -13.33 -10.57
N THR A 204 10.01 -13.03 -11.51
CA THR A 204 8.86 -13.88 -11.83
C THR A 204 9.30 -15.09 -12.66
N HIS A 205 10.33 -14.96 -13.49
CA HIS A 205 10.71 -15.99 -14.46
C HIS A 205 11.95 -16.80 -14.10
N ALA A 206 12.92 -16.20 -13.42
CA ALA A 206 14.18 -16.86 -13.13
C ALA A 206 13.98 -18.04 -12.15
N SER A 207 14.90 -19.00 -12.20
CA SER A 207 14.94 -20.10 -11.23
C SER A 207 14.89 -19.57 -9.79
N LEU A 208 14.09 -20.23 -8.96
CA LEU A 208 13.99 -19.87 -7.54
C LEU A 208 15.27 -20.28 -6.81
N PRO A 209 15.75 -19.48 -5.84
CA PRO A 209 16.83 -19.92 -4.96
C PRO A 209 16.45 -21.19 -4.20
N SER A 210 17.44 -22.03 -3.94
CA SER A 210 17.29 -23.25 -3.14
C SER A 210 17.22 -22.98 -1.63
N SER A 211 17.67 -21.79 -1.19
CA SER A 211 17.72 -21.40 0.23
C SER A 211 17.53 -19.89 0.42
N ILE A 212 17.16 -19.50 1.63
CA ILE A 212 17.06 -18.08 2.04
C ILE A 212 18.42 -17.39 1.94
N ASP A 213 19.50 -18.09 2.28
CA ASP A 213 20.87 -17.55 2.19
C ASP A 213 21.29 -17.27 0.75
N GLU A 214 20.91 -18.15 -0.19
CA GLU A 214 21.11 -17.92 -1.61
C GLU A 214 20.30 -16.71 -2.09
N ALA A 215 19.03 -16.59 -1.67
CA ALA A 215 18.19 -15.43 -2.00
C ALA A 215 18.77 -14.11 -1.49
N ASN A 216 19.36 -14.13 -0.28
CA ASN A 216 20.08 -12.98 0.28
C ASN A 216 21.29 -12.61 -0.56
N LYS A 217 22.10 -13.59 -0.99
CA LYS A 217 23.33 -13.37 -1.78
C LYS A 217 23.07 -12.86 -3.19
N ARG A 218 21.94 -13.23 -3.79
CA ARG A 218 21.62 -12.98 -5.21
C ARG A 218 21.50 -11.50 -5.60
N PHE A 219 21.21 -10.62 -4.66
CA PHE A 219 21.09 -9.18 -4.89
C PHE A 219 22.09 -8.36 -4.06
N ILE A 220 23.11 -9.00 -3.49
CA ILE A 220 24.24 -8.27 -2.90
C ILE A 220 25.05 -7.69 -4.07
N PRO A 221 25.17 -6.36 -4.18
CA PRO A 221 25.93 -5.74 -5.25
C PRO A 221 27.38 -6.24 -5.27
N PRO A 222 27.95 -6.54 -6.45
CA PRO A 222 29.35 -6.94 -6.54
C PRO A 222 30.30 -5.89 -5.96
N GLN A 223 31.46 -6.31 -5.45
CA GLN A 223 32.45 -5.41 -4.84
C GLN A 223 32.86 -4.25 -5.77
N LYS A 224 33.04 -4.56 -7.07
CA LYS A 224 33.36 -3.57 -8.11
C LYS A 224 32.30 -2.46 -8.24
N TYR A 225 31.02 -2.79 -8.03
CA TYR A 225 29.95 -1.81 -8.07
C TYR A 225 30.01 -0.88 -6.85
N LEU A 226 30.32 -1.44 -5.67
CA LEU A 226 30.52 -0.66 -4.46
C LEU A 226 31.70 0.32 -4.64
N GLU A 227 32.80 -0.13 -5.24
CA GLU A 227 33.97 0.70 -5.57
C GLU A 227 33.66 1.81 -6.59
N TRP A 228 32.96 1.49 -7.69
CA TRP A 228 32.52 2.49 -8.66
C TRP A 228 31.64 3.56 -8.01
N LYS A 229 30.70 3.14 -7.16
CA LYS A 229 29.81 4.06 -6.44
C LYS A 229 30.61 4.95 -5.49
N LYS A 230 31.63 4.41 -4.79
CA LYS A 230 32.57 5.18 -3.95
C LYS A 230 33.24 6.28 -4.78
N LYS A 231 33.77 5.92 -5.95
CA LYS A 231 34.44 6.86 -6.87
C LYS A 231 33.49 7.97 -7.34
N MET A 232 32.25 7.63 -7.69
CA MET A 232 31.23 8.60 -8.10
C MET A 232 30.82 9.54 -6.96
N THR A 233 30.61 9.03 -5.75
CA THR A 233 30.28 9.87 -4.59
C THR A 233 31.44 10.80 -4.23
N ALA A 234 32.69 10.32 -4.28
CA ALA A 234 33.87 11.14 -4.03
C ALA A 234 34.02 12.25 -5.09
N SER A 235 33.80 11.93 -6.37
CA SER A 235 33.81 12.92 -7.45
C SER A 235 32.73 13.99 -7.27
N LYS A 236 31.51 13.58 -6.90
CA LYS A 236 30.40 14.52 -6.65
C LYS A 236 30.65 15.39 -5.41
N ALA A 237 31.21 14.83 -4.34
CA ALA A 237 31.62 15.59 -3.16
C ALA A 237 32.69 16.62 -3.52
N LYS A 238 33.71 16.24 -4.30
CA LYS A 238 34.75 17.14 -4.81
C LYS A 238 34.16 18.25 -5.69
N ALA A 239 33.25 17.93 -6.61
CA ALA A 239 32.58 18.93 -7.44
C ALA A 239 31.74 19.92 -6.61
N ARG A 240 31.06 19.44 -5.56
CA ARG A 240 30.30 20.28 -4.63
C ARG A 240 31.21 21.17 -3.78
N ALA A 241 32.36 20.66 -3.34
CA ALA A 241 33.37 21.42 -2.61
C ALA A 241 33.92 22.59 -3.43
N VAL A 242 34.26 22.32 -4.70
CA VAL A 242 34.69 23.32 -5.67
C VAL A 242 33.60 24.37 -5.90
N ALA A 243 32.34 23.96 -6.04
CA ALA A 243 31.22 24.89 -6.21
C ALA A 243 30.95 25.77 -4.98
N LEU A 244 31.30 25.30 -3.77
CA LEU A 244 31.15 26.04 -2.51
C LEU A 244 32.42 26.79 -2.10
N ALA A 245 33.48 26.78 -2.93
CA ALA A 245 34.78 27.37 -2.63
C ALA A 245 35.38 26.94 -1.26
N LYS A 246 35.02 25.74 -0.78
CA LYS A 246 35.55 25.20 0.48
C LYS A 246 36.98 24.73 0.27
N THR A 247 37.83 24.96 1.25
CA THR A 247 39.20 24.46 1.26
C THR A 247 39.24 22.95 1.49
N ASN A 248 40.30 22.26 1.04
CA ASN A 248 40.45 20.82 1.27
C ASN A 248 40.43 20.45 2.78
N ALA A 249 40.84 21.36 3.67
CA ALA A 249 40.81 21.17 5.11
C ALA A 249 39.38 21.25 5.70
N GLU A 250 38.54 22.17 5.21
CA GLU A 250 37.12 22.25 5.60
C GLU A 250 36.31 21.06 5.07
N LEU A 251 36.72 20.48 3.94
CA LEU A 251 36.10 19.27 3.38
C LEU A 251 36.39 18.01 4.21
N ALA A 252 37.62 17.89 4.74
CA ALA A 252 37.98 16.80 5.65
C ALA A 252 37.21 16.91 6.97
N ALA A 253 37.10 18.11 7.52
CA ALA A 253 36.33 18.35 8.75
C ALA A 253 34.82 18.05 8.58
N ASP A 254 34.19 18.43 7.47
CA ASP A 254 32.77 18.11 7.20
C ASP A 254 32.52 16.60 7.02
N LEU A 255 33.53 15.82 6.61
CA LEU A 255 33.44 14.37 6.45
C LEU A 255 33.72 13.61 7.75
N GLU A 256 34.52 14.18 8.66
CA GLU A 256 34.86 13.59 9.96
C GLU A 256 33.86 13.94 11.08
N LEU A 257 33.03 14.97 10.91
CA LEU A 257 32.08 15.44 11.94
C LEU A 257 30.72 14.70 11.99
N ASP A 258 30.53 13.62 11.22
CA ASP A 258 29.33 12.74 11.32
C ASP A 258 29.64 11.34 11.90
N ASP A 259 30.89 11.09 12.29
CA ASP A 259 31.29 9.86 13.00
C ASP A 259 31.23 10.09 14.52
N GLY A 260 30.04 9.86 15.07
CA GLY A 260 29.84 9.79 16.51
C GLY A 260 30.78 8.76 17.15
N GLU A 261 31.50 9.22 18.17
CA GLU A 261 32.49 8.53 18.99
C GLU A 261 32.28 7.02 19.16
N GLY A 262 33.32 6.25 18.83
CA GLY A 262 33.38 4.83 19.13
C GLY A 262 34.67 4.14 18.69
N GLY A 263 35.78 4.42 19.38
CA GLY A 263 36.86 3.43 19.54
C GLY A 263 38.21 3.77 18.89
N GLU A 264 39.16 4.16 19.73
CA GLU A 264 40.59 4.28 19.40
C GLU A 264 41.22 2.90 19.09
N GLY A 265 42.15 2.89 18.13
CA GLY A 265 43.29 1.97 18.12
C GLY A 265 43.34 0.97 16.97
N GLY A 266 43.90 1.40 15.83
CA GLY A 266 44.36 0.49 14.78
C GLY A 266 44.83 1.21 13.53
N GLU A 267 46.15 1.38 13.38
CA GLU A 267 46.78 1.74 12.10
C GLU A 267 46.44 0.67 11.05
N GLY A 268 45.59 0.99 10.09
CA GLY A 268 45.23 0.07 9.02
C GLY A 268 44.40 0.76 7.95
N GLU A 269 44.98 0.87 6.75
CA GLU A 269 44.38 1.15 5.44
C GLU A 269 43.21 2.16 5.40
N GLU A 270 43.39 3.24 4.63
CA GLU A 270 42.33 4.18 4.21
C GLU A 270 41.15 3.44 3.52
N ASN A 271 40.32 2.79 4.32
CA ASN A 271 39.05 2.24 3.91
C ASN A 271 38.05 3.38 3.91
N GLY A 272 38.16 4.24 2.89
CA GLY A 272 37.16 5.26 2.57
C GLY A 272 35.79 4.59 2.45
N GLU A 273 35.03 4.66 3.53
CA GLU A 273 33.70 4.09 3.62
C GLU A 273 32.75 4.91 2.74
N LEU A 274 31.83 4.23 2.03
CA LEU A 274 30.75 4.91 1.33
C LEU A 274 29.97 5.78 2.34
N PRO A 275 29.55 7.01 1.97
CA PRO A 275 28.68 7.82 2.81
C PRO A 275 27.48 7.00 3.27
N TYR A 276 27.17 7.05 4.57
CA TYR A 276 26.17 6.22 5.24
C TYR A 276 24.85 6.12 4.44
N TYR A 277 24.36 7.25 3.91
CA TYR A 277 23.13 7.33 3.11
C TYR A 277 23.17 6.51 1.81
N ALA A 278 24.30 6.47 1.10
CA ALA A 278 24.45 5.73 -0.15
C ALA A 278 24.55 4.21 0.07
N LYS A 279 25.10 3.78 1.22
CA LYS A 279 25.04 2.39 1.70
C LYS A 279 23.60 2.03 2.07
N GLN A 280 22.90 2.93 2.76
CA GLN A 280 21.54 2.70 3.25
C GLN A 280 20.55 2.45 2.10
N ASP A 281 20.59 3.25 1.04
CA ASP A 281 19.65 3.11 -0.09
C ASP A 281 19.90 1.87 -0.94
N LEU A 282 21.18 1.51 -1.13
CA LEU A 282 21.53 0.28 -1.84
C LEU A 282 21.12 -0.96 -1.03
N ALA A 283 21.36 -0.92 0.28
CA ALA A 283 20.92 -1.97 1.19
C ALA A 283 19.39 -2.05 1.28
N LYS A 284 18.66 -0.93 1.19
CA LYS A 284 17.18 -0.93 1.14
C LYS A 284 16.70 -1.61 -0.15
N HIS A 285 17.30 -1.26 -1.30
CA HIS A 285 16.88 -1.82 -2.59
C HIS A 285 17.20 -3.31 -2.70
N SER A 286 18.41 -3.72 -2.32
CA SER A 286 18.83 -5.13 -2.25
C SER A 286 17.88 -5.93 -1.34
N ARG A 287 17.60 -5.44 -0.11
CA ARG A 287 16.63 -6.07 0.80
C ARG A 287 15.23 -6.17 0.20
N ALA A 288 14.79 -5.14 -0.53
CA ALA A 288 13.48 -5.16 -1.18
C ALA A 288 13.40 -6.23 -2.27
N LEU A 289 14.43 -6.39 -3.10
CA LEU A 289 14.50 -7.45 -4.12
C LEU A 289 14.55 -8.84 -3.50
N THR A 290 15.37 -9.03 -2.46
CA THR A 290 15.41 -10.28 -1.71
C THR A 290 14.05 -10.65 -1.14
N ASN A 291 13.34 -9.70 -0.52
CA ASN A 291 11.99 -9.94 0.00
C ASN A 291 11.00 -10.34 -1.11
N GLN A 292 11.11 -9.75 -2.30
CA GLN A 292 10.27 -10.13 -3.46
C GLN A 292 10.58 -11.55 -3.94
N VAL A 293 11.86 -11.97 -3.92
CA VAL A 293 12.23 -13.35 -4.24
C VAL A 293 11.75 -14.34 -3.17
N LEU A 294 11.84 -13.99 -1.90
CA LEU A 294 11.29 -14.82 -0.81
C LEU A 294 9.77 -15.01 -0.96
N GLN A 295 9.05 -13.99 -1.45
CA GLN A 295 7.63 -14.14 -1.80
C GLN A 295 7.43 -15.12 -2.95
N GLU A 296 8.23 -15.01 -4.02
CA GLU A 296 8.19 -15.93 -5.17
C GLU A 296 8.52 -17.38 -4.79
N MET A 297 9.40 -17.59 -3.80
CA MET A 297 9.71 -18.92 -3.25
C MET A 297 8.52 -19.54 -2.49
N GLY A 298 7.66 -18.72 -1.90
CA GLY A 298 6.45 -19.19 -1.21
C GLY A 298 5.33 -19.55 -2.19
N LYS A 299 4.86 -18.56 -2.94
CA LYS A 299 3.89 -18.74 -4.02
C LYS A 299 4.17 -17.73 -5.12
N GLY A 300 4.69 -18.20 -6.25
CA GLY A 300 5.03 -17.33 -7.37
C GLY A 300 3.80 -16.67 -8.00
N LEU A 301 3.98 -15.46 -8.53
CA LEU A 301 2.92 -14.66 -9.16
C LEU A 301 2.15 -15.46 -10.23
N LEU A 302 2.86 -16.08 -11.18
CA LEU A 302 2.22 -16.84 -12.26
C LEU A 302 1.51 -18.09 -11.72
N GLN A 303 2.01 -18.71 -10.65
CA GLN A 303 1.30 -19.83 -10.02
C GLN A 303 -0.01 -19.38 -9.39
N GLU A 304 0.01 -18.25 -8.66
CA GLU A 304 -1.20 -17.65 -8.11
C GLU A 304 -2.21 -17.31 -9.21
N MET A 305 -1.74 -16.72 -10.31
CA MET A 305 -2.62 -16.42 -11.44
C MET A 305 -3.23 -17.68 -12.04
N TYR A 306 -2.43 -18.72 -12.28
CA TYR A 306 -2.92 -19.99 -12.81
C TYR A 306 -4.01 -20.60 -11.93
N ASP A 307 -3.78 -20.65 -10.61
CA ASP A 307 -4.74 -21.21 -9.65
C ASP A 307 -6.08 -20.45 -9.66
N GLN A 308 -6.03 -19.11 -9.72
CA GLN A 308 -7.23 -18.28 -9.76
C GLN A 308 -7.95 -18.35 -11.10
N LEU A 309 -7.23 -18.43 -12.22
CA LEU A 309 -7.86 -18.51 -13.54
C LEU A 309 -8.52 -19.86 -13.80
N LYS A 310 -7.92 -20.93 -13.28
CA LYS A 310 -8.44 -22.29 -13.38
C LYS A 310 -9.81 -22.44 -12.70
N SER A 311 -10.10 -21.63 -11.67
CA SER A 311 -11.40 -21.65 -11.00
C SER A 311 -12.54 -21.03 -11.83
N ILE A 312 -12.20 -20.14 -12.77
CA ILE A 312 -13.18 -19.43 -13.60
C ILE A 312 -13.44 -20.15 -14.92
N SER A 313 -12.37 -20.65 -15.57
CA SER A 313 -12.48 -21.26 -16.89
C SER A 313 -11.57 -22.46 -17.06
N SER A 314 -12.14 -23.54 -17.55
CA SER A 314 -11.42 -24.70 -18.09
C SER A 314 -12.06 -25.04 -19.44
N PRO A 315 -11.37 -24.83 -20.58
CA PRO A 315 -9.96 -24.43 -20.74
C PRO A 315 -9.68 -22.94 -20.43
N LEU A 316 -8.42 -22.62 -20.12
CA LEU A 316 -7.95 -21.25 -19.83
C LEU A 316 -8.00 -20.30 -21.04
N GLU A 317 -8.14 -20.85 -22.24
CA GLU A 317 -8.15 -20.13 -23.53
C GLU A 317 -9.29 -19.12 -23.67
N ARG A 318 -10.32 -19.19 -22.82
CA ARG A 318 -11.41 -18.21 -22.78
C ARG A 318 -11.08 -16.93 -22.01
N VAL A 319 -9.94 -16.92 -21.31
CA VAL A 319 -9.48 -15.76 -20.55
C VAL A 319 -8.73 -14.84 -21.50
N GLU A 320 -9.13 -13.56 -21.54
CA GLU A 320 -8.50 -12.53 -22.36
C GLU A 320 -7.82 -11.49 -21.49
N PHE A 321 -6.62 -11.09 -21.88
CA PHE A 321 -5.88 -10.02 -21.21
C PHE A 321 -5.88 -8.76 -22.05
N TRP A 322 -6.15 -7.64 -21.38
CA TRP A 322 -6.26 -6.32 -21.98
C TRP A 322 -5.34 -5.34 -21.23
N THR A 323 -4.90 -4.28 -21.90
CA THR A 323 -4.20 -3.17 -21.22
C THR A 323 -4.44 -1.85 -21.94
N THR A 324 -4.17 -0.74 -21.25
CA THR A 324 -4.29 0.59 -21.82
C THR A 324 -3.06 0.95 -22.65
N ARG A 325 -3.24 1.80 -23.68
CA ARG A 325 -2.12 2.29 -24.50
C ARG A 325 -1.05 2.99 -23.67
N GLU A 326 -1.48 3.79 -22.68
CA GLU A 326 -0.54 4.45 -21.78
C GLU A 326 0.29 3.45 -20.95
N ALA A 327 -0.35 2.43 -20.38
CA ALA A 327 0.35 1.40 -19.61
C ALA A 327 1.34 0.62 -20.49
N ARG A 328 0.95 0.24 -21.71
CA ARG A 328 1.83 -0.39 -22.72
C ARG A 328 3.07 0.47 -23.00
N ASP A 329 2.87 1.71 -23.44
CA ASP A 329 3.95 2.60 -23.88
C ASP A 329 4.88 2.97 -22.72
N ARG A 330 4.34 3.09 -21.51
CA ARG A 330 5.11 3.33 -20.30
C ARG A 330 5.91 2.10 -19.87
N CYS A 331 5.33 0.91 -19.95
CA CYS A 331 6.02 -0.35 -19.68
C CYS A 331 7.24 -0.50 -20.62
N LEU A 332 7.03 -0.35 -21.93
CA LEU A 332 8.12 -0.42 -22.94
C LEU A 332 9.25 0.57 -22.64
N ARG A 333 8.94 1.83 -22.30
CA ARG A 333 9.95 2.84 -21.97
C ARG A 333 10.72 2.51 -20.69
N ILE A 334 10.03 2.05 -19.65
CA ILE A 334 10.66 1.68 -18.37
C ILE A 334 11.62 0.51 -18.61
N VAL A 335 11.13 -0.58 -19.21
CA VAL A 335 11.93 -1.79 -19.42
C VAL A 335 13.07 -1.54 -20.40
N SER A 336 12.88 -0.72 -21.44
CA SER A 336 13.96 -0.33 -22.36
C SER A 336 15.11 0.37 -21.64
N LYS A 337 14.79 1.25 -20.68
CA LYS A 337 15.80 2.03 -19.95
C LYS A 337 16.49 1.25 -18.83
N ILE A 338 15.74 0.50 -18.02
CA ILE A 338 16.26 -0.10 -16.79
C ILE A 338 16.18 -1.63 -16.73
N GLY A 339 15.48 -2.27 -17.66
CA GLY A 339 15.38 -3.74 -17.71
C GLY A 339 16.65 -4.38 -18.24
N GLY A 340 16.91 -5.62 -17.83
CA GLY A 340 17.98 -6.44 -18.42
C GLY A 340 17.59 -7.05 -19.78
N PRO A 341 18.52 -7.79 -20.42
CA PRO A 341 18.28 -8.40 -21.74
C PRO A 341 17.04 -9.31 -21.80
N ASN A 342 16.83 -10.16 -20.79
CA ASN A 342 15.68 -11.06 -20.74
C ASN A 342 14.38 -10.30 -20.48
N GLU A 343 14.38 -9.31 -19.58
CA GLU A 343 13.22 -8.45 -19.33
C GLU A 343 12.82 -7.66 -20.59
N LYS A 344 13.80 -7.12 -21.33
CA LYS A 344 13.58 -6.43 -22.62
C LYS A 344 13.00 -7.36 -23.69
N ARG A 345 13.51 -8.58 -23.79
CA ARG A 345 12.94 -9.61 -24.68
C ARG A 345 11.50 -9.92 -24.30
N ARG A 346 11.25 -10.19 -23.01
CA ARG A 346 9.90 -10.53 -22.51
C ARG A 346 8.89 -9.43 -22.75
N VAL A 347 9.23 -8.16 -22.53
CA VAL A 347 8.28 -7.07 -22.77
C VAL A 347 7.94 -6.91 -24.26
N LYS A 348 8.91 -7.09 -25.15
CA LYS A 348 8.67 -7.07 -26.61
C LYS A 348 7.73 -8.19 -27.04
N ALA A 349 7.98 -9.39 -26.52
CA ALA A 349 7.17 -10.58 -26.77
C ALA A 349 5.75 -10.45 -26.18
N LEU A 350 5.63 -9.98 -24.93
CA LEU A 350 4.36 -9.85 -24.22
C LEU A 350 3.44 -8.78 -24.85
N LEU A 351 4.03 -7.68 -25.31
CA LEU A 351 3.32 -6.57 -25.96
C LEU A 351 3.51 -6.60 -27.48
N TRP A 352 3.67 -7.81 -28.04
CA TRP A 352 3.75 -8.04 -29.47
C TRP A 352 2.52 -7.46 -30.17
N ASP A 353 2.77 -6.78 -31.28
CA ASP A 353 1.77 -6.09 -32.06
C ASP A 353 2.02 -6.42 -33.53
N ARG A 354 1.06 -7.12 -34.14
CA ARG A 354 1.14 -7.55 -35.55
C ARG A 354 1.38 -6.40 -36.52
N SER A 355 1.03 -5.17 -36.14
CA SER A 355 1.22 -3.98 -36.96
C SER A 355 2.65 -3.42 -36.95
N LEU A 356 3.48 -3.84 -35.99
CA LEU A 356 4.88 -3.43 -35.91
C LEU A 356 5.75 -4.45 -36.65
N GLU A 357 6.46 -3.99 -37.69
CA GLU A 357 7.47 -4.79 -38.39
C GLU A 357 8.70 -4.99 -37.47
N ASP A 358 8.60 -5.89 -36.49
CA ASP A 358 9.76 -6.41 -35.76
C ASP A 358 10.22 -7.69 -36.47
N PRO A 359 11.37 -7.67 -37.19
CA PRO A 359 11.83 -8.81 -37.97
C PRO A 359 12.13 -10.05 -37.11
N ASP A 360 12.31 -9.89 -35.80
CA ASP A 360 12.59 -10.98 -34.88
C ASP A 360 11.33 -11.69 -34.36
N LEU A 361 10.13 -11.11 -34.54
CA LEU A 361 8.85 -11.61 -34.01
C LEU A 361 7.74 -11.58 -35.09
N ASP A 362 7.89 -12.41 -36.12
CA ASP A 362 7.00 -12.44 -37.29
C ASP A 362 5.60 -13.07 -37.02
N SER A 363 5.46 -13.78 -35.91
CA SER A 363 4.28 -14.59 -35.58
C SER A 363 4.00 -14.60 -34.07
N GLN A 364 2.74 -14.88 -33.73
CA GLN A 364 2.32 -14.97 -32.33
C GLN A 364 3.03 -16.11 -31.61
N GLU A 365 3.24 -17.24 -32.29
CA GLU A 365 3.94 -18.40 -31.76
C GLU A 365 5.39 -18.07 -31.39
N LEU A 366 6.10 -17.31 -32.23
CA LEU A 366 7.45 -16.83 -31.90
C LEU A 366 7.44 -15.85 -30.73
N ALA A 367 6.43 -14.97 -30.62
CA ALA A 367 6.28 -14.10 -29.46
C ALA A 367 6.05 -14.92 -28.18
N GLU A 368 5.21 -15.96 -28.22
CA GLU A 368 5.01 -16.85 -27.08
C GLU A 368 6.29 -17.59 -26.68
N GLU A 369 7.01 -18.15 -27.64
CA GLU A 369 8.30 -18.81 -27.39
C GLU A 369 9.32 -17.82 -26.81
N ALA A 370 9.42 -16.63 -27.40
CA ALA A 370 10.31 -15.57 -26.96
C ALA A 370 9.92 -15.01 -25.59
N TYR A 371 8.67 -15.08 -25.14
CA TYR A 371 8.28 -14.69 -23.78
C TYR A 371 8.72 -15.75 -22.76
N TRP A 372 8.43 -17.02 -23.04
CA TRP A 372 8.70 -18.12 -22.11
C TRP A 372 10.16 -18.60 -22.13
N LYS A 373 10.98 -18.18 -23.09
CA LYS A 373 12.41 -18.49 -23.13
C LYS A 373 13.12 -18.09 -21.82
N ASP A 374 13.91 -19.01 -21.28
CA ASP A 374 14.62 -18.91 -19.99
C ASP A 374 13.71 -18.66 -18.78
N SER A 375 12.42 -19.03 -18.88
CA SER A 375 11.47 -19.04 -17.77
C SER A 375 11.53 -20.38 -17.05
N ARG A 376 11.35 -20.36 -15.71
CA ARG A 376 11.14 -21.56 -14.90
C ARG A 376 9.77 -22.23 -15.15
N PHE A 377 8.87 -21.52 -15.82
CA PHE A 377 7.55 -22.02 -16.20
C PHE A 377 7.58 -22.57 -17.63
N GLY A 378 6.82 -23.63 -17.86
CA GLY A 378 6.67 -24.24 -19.18
C GLY A 378 5.98 -23.34 -20.20
N HIS A 379 6.12 -23.69 -21.47
CA HIS A 379 5.46 -23.01 -22.57
C HIS A 379 3.93 -22.97 -22.37
N LYS A 380 3.28 -21.84 -22.64
CA LYS A 380 1.83 -21.64 -22.47
C LYS A 380 1.31 -21.95 -21.05
N PHE A 381 2.12 -21.73 -20.01
CA PHE A 381 1.67 -21.92 -18.63
C PHE A 381 0.40 -21.10 -18.30
N ILE A 382 0.34 -19.86 -18.81
CA ILE A 382 -0.88 -19.03 -18.88
C ILE A 382 -0.98 -18.46 -20.31
N PRO A 383 -2.18 -18.44 -20.92
CA PRO A 383 -2.38 -17.87 -22.26
C PRO A 383 -2.39 -16.33 -22.22
N LEU A 384 -1.24 -15.71 -21.94
CA LEU A 384 -1.12 -14.24 -21.81
C LEU A 384 -1.09 -13.52 -23.17
N ILE A 385 -0.61 -14.18 -24.22
CA ILE A 385 -0.38 -13.59 -25.54
C ILE A 385 -1.51 -14.03 -26.49
N PRO A 386 -2.14 -13.11 -27.23
CA PRO A 386 -1.85 -11.67 -27.28
C PRO A 386 -2.53 -10.89 -26.14
N ILE A 387 -1.83 -9.89 -25.58
CA ILE A 387 -2.47 -8.84 -24.78
C ILE A 387 -3.12 -7.85 -25.73
N ARG A 388 -4.43 -7.66 -25.60
CA ARG A 388 -5.19 -6.71 -26.41
C ARG A 388 -5.03 -5.29 -25.87
N ILE A 389 -4.93 -4.31 -26.76
CA ILE A 389 -4.83 -2.89 -26.38
C ILE A 389 -6.19 -2.25 -26.54
N HIS A 390 -6.65 -1.53 -25.52
CA HIS A 390 -7.89 -0.76 -25.58
C HIS A 390 -7.86 0.24 -26.76
N SER A 391 -8.88 0.15 -27.60
CA SER A 391 -9.07 1.01 -28.76
C SER A 391 -10.35 1.84 -28.57
N SER A 392 -10.25 3.15 -28.79
CA SER A 392 -11.34 4.09 -28.51
C SER A 392 -12.66 3.75 -29.21
N SER A 393 -12.63 3.01 -30.33
CA SER A 393 -13.83 2.65 -31.11
C SER A 393 -14.50 1.34 -30.68
N GLU A 394 -13.76 0.39 -30.10
CA GLU A 394 -14.31 -0.91 -29.68
C GLU A 394 -14.84 -0.84 -28.25
N ASP A 395 -14.21 -0.05 -27.39
CA ASP A 395 -14.57 0.08 -25.98
C ASP A 395 -15.99 0.65 -25.78
N GLU A 396 -16.48 1.49 -26.70
CA GLU A 396 -17.83 2.08 -26.63
C GLU A 396 -18.94 1.06 -26.93
N LYS A 397 -18.68 0.03 -27.74
CA LYS A 397 -19.68 -0.98 -28.10
C LYS A 397 -19.93 -1.98 -26.98
N ASP A 398 -18.88 -2.37 -26.26
CA ASP A 398 -18.98 -3.30 -25.12
C ASP A 398 -19.66 -2.64 -23.90
N CYS A 399 -19.57 -1.31 -23.76
CA CYS A 399 -20.18 -0.57 -22.65
C CYS A 399 -21.72 -0.58 -22.64
N ALA A 400 -22.36 -0.71 -23.81
CA ALA A 400 -23.81 -0.54 -23.96
C ALA A 400 -24.65 -1.72 -23.45
N HIS A 401 -24.03 -2.87 -23.15
CA HIS A 401 -24.74 -4.13 -22.93
C HIS A 401 -24.74 -4.67 -21.49
N SER A 402 -24.12 -3.98 -20.52
CA SER A 402 -23.99 -4.52 -19.16
C SER A 402 -24.58 -3.58 -18.10
N ASN A 403 -25.91 -3.59 -17.97
CA ASN A 403 -26.58 -3.00 -16.78
C ASN A 403 -26.45 -3.90 -15.54
N ASP A 404 -25.97 -5.14 -15.68
CA ASP A 404 -25.82 -6.13 -14.60
C ASP A 404 -24.48 -6.03 -13.84
N LYS A 405 -23.83 -4.87 -13.80
CA LYS A 405 -22.57 -4.74 -13.05
C LYS A 405 -22.86 -4.69 -11.55
N PRO A 406 -22.07 -5.40 -10.72
CA PRO A 406 -22.17 -5.24 -9.26
C PRO A 406 -21.97 -3.78 -8.86
N ALA A 407 -22.69 -3.33 -7.82
CA ALA A 407 -22.68 -1.93 -7.35
C ALA A 407 -21.26 -1.37 -7.08
N PHE A 408 -20.33 -2.25 -6.70
CA PHE A 408 -18.92 -1.87 -6.50
C PHE A 408 -18.25 -1.38 -7.80
N PHE A 409 -18.52 -2.00 -8.95
CA PHE A 409 -17.97 -1.57 -10.25
C PHE A 409 -18.45 -0.16 -10.60
N HIS A 410 -19.74 0.13 -10.42
CA HIS A 410 -20.29 1.47 -10.65
C HIS A 410 -19.68 2.53 -9.73
N SER A 411 -19.50 2.18 -8.45
CA SER A 411 -18.88 3.07 -7.47
C SER A 411 -17.41 3.35 -7.82
N LEU A 412 -16.70 2.33 -8.32
CA LEU A 412 -15.31 2.44 -8.76
C LEU A 412 -15.18 3.29 -10.03
N ASP A 413 -16.00 3.04 -11.07
CA ASP A 413 -16.04 3.82 -12.32
C ASP A 413 -16.27 5.30 -12.03
N ARG A 414 -17.34 5.61 -11.27
CA ARG A 414 -17.66 7.00 -10.91
C ARG A 414 -16.54 7.68 -10.14
N THR A 415 -15.94 6.99 -9.17
CA THR A 415 -14.85 7.56 -8.37
C THR A 415 -13.62 7.83 -9.22
N CYS A 416 -13.22 6.87 -10.06
CA CYS A 416 -12.06 7.05 -10.95
C CYS A 416 -12.32 8.14 -12.01
N TYR A 417 -13.53 8.24 -12.54
CA TYR A 417 -13.93 9.30 -13.48
C TYR A 417 -13.77 10.67 -12.85
N ASP A 418 -14.35 10.89 -11.67
CA ASP A 418 -14.32 12.19 -10.99
C ASP A 418 -12.89 12.59 -10.57
N ILE A 419 -12.04 11.61 -10.18
CA ILE A 419 -10.62 11.88 -9.90
C ILE A 419 -9.93 12.40 -11.17
N LEU A 420 -10.15 11.77 -12.32
CA LEU A 420 -9.52 12.18 -13.58
C LEU A 420 -10.07 13.51 -14.11
N GLU A 421 -11.39 13.74 -13.98
CA GLU A 421 -12.03 15.00 -14.37
C GLU A 421 -11.49 16.18 -13.55
N GLY A 422 -11.26 15.99 -12.24
CA GLY A 422 -10.64 16.99 -11.37
C GLY A 422 -9.20 17.37 -11.75
N GLU A 423 -8.50 16.50 -12.48
CA GLU A 423 -7.16 16.78 -13.03
C GLU A 423 -7.20 17.50 -14.39
N GLY A 424 -8.37 17.62 -15.01
CA GLY A 424 -8.55 18.15 -16.36
C GLY A 424 -8.40 17.09 -17.46
N PHE A 425 -8.33 15.80 -17.10
CA PHE A 425 -8.45 14.72 -18.07
C PHE A 425 -9.94 14.45 -18.29
N ASN A 426 -10.49 14.82 -19.45
CA ASN A 426 -11.84 14.41 -19.81
C ASN A 426 -11.77 13.06 -20.55
N PRO A 427 -12.09 11.92 -19.91
CA PRO A 427 -11.98 10.61 -20.55
C PRO A 427 -13.01 10.40 -21.67
N ARG A 428 -14.04 11.25 -21.80
CA ARG A 428 -15.04 11.17 -22.89
C ARG A 428 -14.58 11.79 -24.21
N ASN A 429 -13.55 12.64 -24.20
CA ASN A 429 -13.02 13.30 -25.40
C ASN A 429 -11.61 12.82 -25.75
N SER A 430 -11.34 11.53 -25.57
CA SER A 430 -10.03 10.93 -25.90
C SER A 430 -9.77 10.82 -27.41
N SER A 431 -10.75 11.15 -28.25
CA SER A 431 -10.53 11.49 -29.66
C SER A 431 -9.96 12.91 -29.78
N ASP A 432 -8.63 12.97 -29.90
CA ASP A 432 -7.94 13.89 -30.81
C ASP A 432 -7.52 15.29 -30.30
N ARG A 433 -7.62 15.63 -29.00
CA ARG A 433 -6.88 16.79 -28.45
C ARG A 433 -6.37 16.58 -27.03
N SER A 434 -5.15 16.04 -26.91
CA SER A 434 -4.30 16.34 -25.75
C SER A 434 -3.96 17.84 -25.75
N PRO A 435 -4.34 18.64 -24.73
CA PRO A 435 -3.86 20.00 -24.63
C PRO A 435 -2.41 19.97 -24.10
N LEU A 436 -1.46 20.34 -24.97
CA LEU A 436 -0.03 20.55 -24.69
C LEU A 436 0.71 19.38 -24.02
N HIS A 437 1.27 18.49 -24.84
CA HIS A 437 2.70 18.22 -24.81
C HIS A 437 3.09 17.67 -26.18
N SER A 438 3.97 18.41 -26.87
CA SER A 438 4.84 17.83 -27.89
C SER A 438 5.35 16.49 -27.38
N VAL A 439 5.09 15.41 -28.10
CA VAL A 439 5.90 14.20 -27.99
C VAL A 439 7.35 14.67 -28.04
N PRO A 440 8.13 14.59 -26.94
CA PRO A 440 9.56 14.82 -27.05
C PRO A 440 10.04 13.80 -28.09
N PRO A 441 10.97 14.17 -28.98
CA PRO A 441 11.55 13.17 -29.88
C PRO A 441 11.98 11.95 -29.07
N PRO A 442 11.96 10.73 -29.66
CA PRO A 442 12.34 9.49 -28.97
C PRO A 442 13.74 9.51 -28.34
N ASN A 443 14.52 10.56 -28.58
CA ASN A 443 15.84 10.86 -28.01
C ASN A 443 15.80 11.65 -26.68
N GLY A 444 14.63 11.87 -26.08
CA GLY A 444 14.54 12.44 -24.74
C GLY A 444 14.83 11.39 -23.67
N ASP A 445 16.09 11.25 -23.25
CA ASP A 445 16.59 10.25 -22.29
C ASP A 445 15.90 10.21 -20.90
N ASN A 446 14.94 11.09 -20.62
CA ASN A 446 14.30 11.20 -19.32
C ASN A 446 12.90 10.56 -19.34
N ILE A 447 12.74 9.46 -18.58
CA ILE A 447 11.42 8.90 -18.26
C ILE A 447 10.61 9.98 -17.55
N ALA A 448 9.60 10.52 -18.23
CA ALA A 448 8.69 11.47 -17.63
C ALA A 448 8.07 10.87 -16.35
N ARG A 449 8.20 11.58 -15.22
CA ARG A 449 7.55 11.18 -13.97
C ARG A 449 6.05 11.02 -14.22
N ALA A 450 5.46 10.02 -13.57
CA ALA A 450 4.01 9.82 -13.65
C ALA A 450 3.31 11.09 -13.16
N ILE A 451 2.27 11.52 -13.89
CA ILE A 451 1.42 12.60 -13.43
C ILE A 451 0.67 12.06 -12.21
N VAL A 452 0.98 12.67 -11.07
CA VAL A 452 0.35 12.40 -9.80
C VAL A 452 -0.89 13.27 -9.70
N THR A 453 -2.00 12.74 -9.21
CA THR A 453 -3.24 13.51 -9.10
C THR A 453 -3.12 14.57 -8.01
N LYS A 454 -3.61 15.79 -8.27
CA LYS A 454 -3.79 16.87 -7.29
C LYS A 454 -4.69 16.44 -6.14
N VAL A 455 -5.71 15.63 -6.42
CA VAL A 455 -6.66 15.13 -5.39
C VAL A 455 -5.94 14.23 -4.37
N ASN A 456 -5.00 13.39 -4.82
CA ASN A 456 -4.24 12.54 -3.92
C ASN A 456 -2.83 12.27 -4.46
N PRO A 457 -1.77 12.76 -3.78
CA PRO A 457 -0.40 12.61 -4.26
C PRO A 457 0.11 11.17 -4.32
N ARG A 458 -0.68 10.20 -3.84
CA ARG A 458 -0.38 8.75 -3.89
C ARG A 458 -1.05 8.05 -5.08
N LEU A 459 -1.82 8.77 -5.89
CA LEU A 459 -2.48 8.25 -7.08
C LEU A 459 -1.77 8.77 -8.32
N THR A 460 -1.55 7.87 -9.27
CA THR A 460 -1.04 8.23 -10.59
C THR A 460 -2.17 8.14 -11.60
N ALA A 461 -2.21 9.08 -12.55
CA ALA A 461 -3.30 9.17 -13.52
C ALA A 461 -3.49 7.87 -14.31
N HIS A 462 -2.40 7.24 -14.78
CA HIS A 462 -2.46 5.98 -15.53
C HIS A 462 -3.09 4.82 -14.73
N THR A 463 -2.78 4.68 -13.44
CA THR A 463 -3.41 3.63 -12.61
C THR A 463 -4.90 3.89 -12.44
N VAL A 464 -5.29 5.16 -12.23
CA VAL A 464 -6.71 5.54 -12.12
C VAL A 464 -7.43 5.30 -13.45
N GLN A 465 -6.79 5.57 -14.58
CA GLN A 465 -7.33 5.30 -15.93
C GLN A 465 -7.49 3.81 -16.19
N SER A 466 -6.51 2.98 -15.84
CA SER A 466 -6.62 1.51 -15.93
C SER A 466 -7.81 1.01 -15.11
N MET A 467 -7.95 1.45 -13.85
CA MET A 467 -9.08 1.06 -13.00
C MET A 467 -10.42 1.59 -13.53
N LEU A 468 -10.45 2.80 -14.08
CA LEU A 468 -11.64 3.37 -14.70
C LEU A 468 -12.16 2.48 -15.83
N LEU A 469 -11.26 2.08 -16.74
CA LEU A 469 -11.64 1.25 -17.89
C LEU A 469 -12.11 -0.14 -17.46
N GLY A 470 -11.39 -0.80 -16.56
CA GLY A 470 -11.83 -2.10 -16.02
C GLY A 470 -13.19 -1.99 -15.32
N ALA A 471 -13.38 -0.96 -14.47
CA ALA A 471 -14.65 -0.72 -13.79
C ALA A 471 -15.80 -0.47 -14.78
N ARG A 472 -15.55 0.39 -15.76
CA ARG A 472 -16.52 0.77 -16.79
C ARG A 472 -16.92 -0.39 -17.69
N LEU A 473 -16.01 -1.31 -17.99
CA LEU A 473 -16.29 -2.49 -18.81
C LEU A 473 -16.79 -3.68 -17.99
N GLY A 474 -16.75 -3.59 -16.66
CA GLY A 474 -17.14 -4.71 -15.78
C GLY A 474 -16.07 -5.79 -15.73
N TRP A 475 -14.81 -5.44 -15.97
CA TRP A 475 -13.66 -6.35 -16.02
C TRP A 475 -12.78 -6.18 -14.78
N THR A 476 -12.25 -7.28 -14.27
CA THR A 476 -11.26 -7.29 -13.20
C THR A 476 -10.02 -6.52 -13.64
N THR A 477 -9.60 -5.54 -12.84
CA THR A 477 -8.30 -4.88 -13.02
C THR A 477 -7.24 -5.54 -12.14
N LEU A 478 -6.20 -6.09 -12.76
CA LEU A 478 -5.02 -6.64 -12.10
C LEU A 478 -3.98 -5.54 -11.86
N THR A 479 -3.52 -5.39 -10.62
CA THR A 479 -2.52 -4.38 -10.26
C THR A 479 -1.66 -4.84 -9.09
N ALA A 480 -0.40 -4.39 -9.03
CA ALA A 480 0.43 -4.56 -7.84
C ALA A 480 0.42 -3.32 -6.92
N ASN A 481 -0.29 -2.26 -7.32
CA ASN A 481 -0.28 -0.99 -6.60
C ASN A 481 -1.37 -0.94 -5.51
N ARG A 482 -1.15 -1.72 -4.43
CA ARG A 482 -2.04 -1.78 -3.26
C ARG A 482 -2.31 -0.40 -2.64
N THR A 483 -1.32 0.50 -2.67
CA THR A 483 -1.45 1.85 -2.10
C THR A 483 -2.46 2.68 -2.89
N SER A 484 -2.44 2.63 -4.22
CA SER A 484 -3.42 3.34 -5.03
C SER A 484 -4.82 2.75 -4.89
N VAL A 485 -4.96 1.41 -4.78
CA VAL A 485 -6.26 0.79 -4.48
C VAL A 485 -6.81 1.28 -3.15
N LYS A 486 -6.01 1.28 -2.08
CA LYS A 486 -6.43 1.78 -0.75
C LYS A 486 -6.86 3.25 -0.80
N ALA A 487 -6.13 4.08 -1.56
CA ALA A 487 -6.47 5.49 -1.73
C ALA A 487 -7.80 5.69 -2.47
N ILE A 488 -8.07 4.90 -3.53
CA ILE A 488 -9.34 4.97 -4.27
C ILE A 488 -10.51 4.46 -3.41
N VAL A 489 -10.35 3.34 -2.70
CA VAL A 489 -11.41 2.83 -1.81
C VAL A 489 -11.72 3.82 -0.69
N LYS A 490 -10.70 4.52 -0.16
CA LYS A 490 -10.91 5.60 0.82
C LYS A 490 -11.72 6.75 0.23
N GLU A 491 -11.44 7.13 -1.02
CA GLU A 491 -12.19 8.17 -1.74
C GLU A 491 -13.65 7.73 -1.99
N MET A 492 -13.86 6.48 -2.43
CA MET A 492 -15.20 5.87 -2.59
C MET A 492 -16.00 5.97 -1.29
N ASN A 493 -15.42 5.53 -0.15
CA ASN A 493 -16.08 5.57 1.15
C ASN A 493 -16.39 7.00 1.63
N SER A 494 -15.51 7.95 1.34
CA SER A 494 -15.71 9.35 1.72
C SER A 494 -16.91 9.96 0.98
N ARG A 495 -17.13 9.55 -0.28
CA ARG A 495 -18.26 9.96 -1.10
C ARG A 495 -19.56 9.29 -0.71
N SER A 496 -19.54 7.99 -0.43
CA SER A 496 -20.72 7.28 0.09
C SER A 496 -21.22 7.89 1.39
N ARG A 497 -20.32 8.37 2.26
CA ARG A 497 -20.69 9.13 3.46
C ARG A 497 -21.24 10.51 3.13
N ALA A 498 -20.64 11.25 2.19
CA ALA A 498 -21.11 12.57 1.81
C ALA A 498 -22.53 12.58 1.23
N ILE A 499 -22.94 11.52 0.52
CA ILE A 499 -24.30 11.37 0.01
C ILE A 499 -25.32 11.24 1.15
N VAL A 500 -24.95 10.60 2.28
CA VAL A 500 -25.82 10.46 3.46
C VAL A 500 -26.03 11.79 4.21
N PHE A 501 -25.15 12.78 4.03
CA PHE A 501 -25.29 14.11 4.65
C PHE A 501 -25.77 15.20 3.66
N GLY A 502 -26.05 14.84 2.41
CA GLY A 502 -26.26 15.80 1.30
C GLY A 502 -27.68 16.33 1.14
N ASP A 503 -28.70 15.60 1.60
CA ASP A 503 -30.10 16.05 1.57
C ASP A 503 -30.66 15.87 2.99
N GLY A 504 -31.00 16.98 3.64
CA GLY A 504 -31.34 17.05 5.06
C GLY A 504 -32.67 16.42 5.47
N GLU A 505 -32.92 15.16 5.09
CA GLU A 505 -33.92 14.31 5.74
C GLU A 505 -33.23 13.30 6.67
N VAL A 506 -33.38 13.54 7.97
CA VAL A 506 -33.06 12.58 9.01
C VAL A 506 -34.15 11.51 8.99
N LEU A 507 -33.93 10.44 8.23
CA LEU A 507 -34.62 9.18 8.53
C LEU A 507 -33.94 8.56 9.75
N ASN A 508 -34.63 8.69 10.89
CA ASN A 508 -34.30 7.95 12.10
C ASN A 508 -34.34 6.45 11.81
N GLY A 509 -33.23 5.78 12.07
CA GLY A 509 -33.16 4.40 12.55
C GLY A 509 -33.67 3.31 11.60
N GLU A 510 -32.78 2.77 10.78
CA GLU A 510 -32.61 1.32 10.58
C GLU A 510 -31.31 1.10 9.79
N GLN A 511 -30.19 1.16 10.51
CA GLN A 511 -28.89 0.76 9.99
C GLN A 511 -28.73 -0.75 10.25
N ASP A 512 -29.44 -1.58 9.48
CA ASP A 512 -29.13 -3.02 9.37
C ASP A 512 -29.62 -3.74 8.09
N ASP A 513 -30.30 -3.08 7.14
CA ASP A 513 -30.89 -3.80 5.98
C ASP A 513 -30.15 -3.73 4.64
N LEU A 514 -28.98 -3.09 4.54
CA LEU A 514 -28.24 -3.00 3.28
C LEU A 514 -27.42 -4.26 2.91
N PHE A 515 -27.51 -5.33 3.72
CA PHE A 515 -26.93 -6.65 3.43
C PHE A 515 -27.95 -7.78 3.30
N ASN A 516 -29.26 -7.50 3.39
CA ASN A 516 -30.30 -8.51 3.19
C ASN A 516 -30.62 -8.67 1.70
N LEU A 517 -30.00 -9.69 1.07
CA LEU A 517 -30.41 -10.23 -0.22
C LEU A 517 -31.86 -10.76 -0.12
N HIS A 518 -32.85 -9.94 -0.47
CA HIS A 518 -34.20 -10.44 -0.75
C HIS A 518 -34.26 -10.92 -2.20
N SER A 519 -34.10 -12.24 -2.39
CA SER A 519 -34.62 -12.95 -3.55
C SER A 519 -36.15 -12.91 -3.50
N GLY A 520 -36.76 -11.95 -4.18
CA GLY A 520 -38.20 -11.87 -4.39
C GLY A 520 -38.56 -12.17 -5.84
N GLY A 521 -38.95 -13.42 -6.11
CA GLY A 521 -39.64 -13.83 -7.34
C GLY A 521 -40.72 -14.87 -6.97
N PRO A 522 -41.97 -14.73 -7.46
CA PRO A 522 -43.13 -15.37 -6.86
C PRO A 522 -43.26 -16.86 -7.20
N ASN A 523 -43.79 -17.60 -6.23
CA ASN A 523 -44.22 -18.99 -6.32
C ASN A 523 -45.19 -19.23 -7.49
N ASP A 524 -44.96 -20.31 -8.23
CA ASP A 524 -45.96 -21.33 -8.55
C ASP A 524 -45.27 -22.45 -9.34
N ASP A 525 -44.93 -23.57 -8.68
CA ASP A 525 -45.42 -24.89 -9.13
C ASP A 525 -45.13 -25.99 -8.10
N GLN A 526 -46.12 -26.84 -7.87
CA GLN A 526 -46.07 -27.97 -6.96
C GLN A 526 -45.43 -29.17 -7.67
N GLY A 527 -44.30 -29.65 -7.17
CA GLY A 527 -43.66 -30.86 -7.68
C GLY A 527 -42.85 -31.59 -6.63
N GLN A 528 -43.49 -32.53 -5.92
CA GLN A 528 -42.82 -33.54 -5.09
C GLN A 528 -41.78 -34.29 -5.91
N HIS A 529 -40.49 -34.27 -5.55
CA HIS A 529 -39.59 -35.41 -5.74
C HIS A 529 -38.29 -35.33 -4.91
N LYS A 530 -38.11 -36.38 -4.10
CA LYS A 530 -36.86 -37.07 -3.71
C LYS A 530 -35.73 -36.30 -3.01
N ALA A 531 -35.57 -36.65 -1.73
CA ALA A 531 -34.36 -36.49 -0.95
C ALA A 531 -33.16 -37.21 -1.61
N GLY A 532 -32.26 -36.42 -2.19
CA GLY A 532 -30.87 -36.77 -2.42
C GLY A 532 -30.03 -35.71 -1.71
N SER A 533 -29.29 -36.12 -0.68
CA SER A 533 -28.35 -35.26 0.03
C SER A 533 -27.13 -35.02 -0.85
N GLU A 534 -27.20 -34.02 -1.72
CA GLU A 534 -26.01 -33.35 -2.24
C GLU A 534 -25.78 -32.14 -1.33
N ASP A 535 -24.60 -32.10 -0.70
CA ASP A 535 -24.13 -30.94 0.06
C ASP A 535 -24.07 -29.73 -0.88
N ILE A 536 -25.11 -28.90 -0.85
CA ILE A 536 -25.15 -27.64 -1.61
C ILE A 536 -24.12 -26.70 -0.98
N ASP A 537 -22.94 -26.61 -1.60
CA ASP A 537 -21.95 -25.58 -1.35
C ASP A 537 -22.59 -24.21 -1.65
N CYS A 538 -23.17 -23.58 -0.63
CA CYS A 538 -23.92 -22.31 -0.73
C CYS A 538 -22.98 -21.10 -0.83
N SER A 539 -21.82 -21.28 -1.46
CA SER A 539 -20.85 -20.24 -1.75
C SER A 539 -21.38 -19.30 -2.83
N ILE A 540 -21.76 -18.08 -2.43
CA ILE A 540 -22.12 -17.02 -3.38
C ILE A 540 -20.83 -16.53 -4.07
N LYS A 541 -20.59 -17.01 -5.29
CA LYS A 541 -19.49 -16.54 -6.13
C LYS A 541 -19.80 -15.15 -6.67
N SER A 542 -18.97 -14.17 -6.32
CA SER A 542 -19.06 -12.80 -6.83
C SER A 542 -17.88 -12.49 -7.75
N LYS A 543 -18.06 -11.57 -8.71
CA LYS A 543 -16.96 -11.14 -9.59
C LYS A 543 -16.08 -10.10 -8.89
N ALA A 544 -14.76 -10.29 -8.93
CA ALA A 544 -13.78 -9.36 -8.41
C ALA A 544 -13.61 -8.16 -9.36
N ALA A 545 -13.77 -6.93 -8.86
CA ALA A 545 -13.45 -5.73 -9.65
C ALA A 545 -11.95 -5.42 -9.70
N ILE A 546 -11.22 -5.76 -8.63
CA ILE A 546 -9.80 -5.50 -8.49
C ILE A 546 -9.13 -6.78 -7.99
N TRP A 547 -8.06 -7.18 -8.66
CA TRP A 547 -7.17 -8.24 -8.21
C TRP A 547 -5.81 -7.63 -7.88
N ILE A 548 -5.43 -7.70 -6.61
CA ILE A 548 -4.16 -7.16 -6.13
C ILE A 548 -3.14 -8.28 -6.05
N ILE A 549 -2.02 -8.12 -6.75
CA ILE A 549 -0.86 -9.01 -6.67
C ILE A 549 0.28 -8.35 -5.87
N ASP A 550 1.24 -9.14 -5.44
CA ASP A 550 2.44 -8.60 -4.81
C ASP A 550 3.36 -7.91 -5.85
N PRO A 551 4.01 -6.80 -5.49
CA PRO A 551 4.85 -6.05 -6.41
C PRO A 551 6.11 -6.81 -6.79
N ARG A 552 6.51 -6.66 -8.05
CA ARG A 552 7.79 -7.14 -8.57
C ARG A 552 8.51 -6.00 -9.28
N SER A 553 9.82 -5.97 -9.09
CA SER A 553 10.70 -4.96 -9.67
C SER A 553 11.55 -5.60 -10.76
N LEU A 554 11.92 -4.81 -11.76
CA LEU A 554 12.95 -5.22 -12.69
C LEU A 554 14.26 -5.41 -11.92
N ALA A 555 14.85 -6.60 -12.05
CA ALA A 555 15.89 -7.06 -11.15
C ALA A 555 17.06 -7.72 -11.87
N GLU A 556 16.92 -8.04 -13.16
CA GLU A 556 17.95 -8.75 -13.93
C GLU A 556 19.31 -8.03 -13.86
N GLY A 557 19.34 -6.70 -14.06
CA GLY A 557 20.57 -5.91 -14.00
C GLY A 557 21.19 -5.78 -12.60
N MET A 558 20.51 -6.26 -11.55
CA MET A 558 20.96 -6.20 -10.16
C MET A 558 21.32 -7.57 -9.57
N ARG A 559 21.26 -8.61 -10.39
CA ARG A 559 21.67 -9.96 -10.01
C ARG A 559 23.18 -10.07 -9.93
N SER A 560 23.67 -10.65 -8.83
CA SER A 560 25.10 -10.91 -8.61
C SER A 560 25.58 -12.21 -9.28
N ASP A 561 24.65 -13.11 -9.59
CA ASP A 561 24.91 -14.44 -10.15
C ASP A 561 24.94 -14.47 -11.69
N THR A 562 24.61 -13.35 -12.34
CA THR A 562 24.68 -13.20 -13.80
C THR A 562 25.93 -12.43 -14.19
N GLU A 563 26.83 -13.05 -14.96
CA GLU A 563 28.05 -12.39 -15.49
C GLU A 563 27.73 -11.21 -16.43
N THR A 564 26.49 -11.11 -16.89
CA THR A 564 25.92 -9.92 -17.55
C THR A 564 25.63 -8.80 -16.54
N ALA A 565 26.60 -8.48 -15.68
CA ALA A 565 26.60 -7.19 -15.00
C ALA A 565 26.54 -6.14 -16.12
N PRO A 566 25.52 -5.28 -16.16
CA PRO A 566 25.29 -4.50 -17.36
C PRO A 566 26.48 -3.58 -17.67
N ASP A 567 26.87 -3.50 -18.94
CA ASP A 567 27.73 -2.43 -19.47
C ASP A 567 27.11 -1.02 -19.26
N ILE A 568 25.93 -0.92 -18.64
CA ILE A 568 25.29 0.31 -18.14
C ILE A 568 26.26 1.10 -17.23
N TRP A 569 27.23 0.45 -16.59
CA TRP A 569 28.23 1.12 -15.73
C TRP A 569 29.52 1.56 -16.46
N ARG A 570 29.66 1.26 -17.76
CA ARG A 570 30.85 1.59 -18.57
C ARG A 570 30.71 2.83 -19.46
N THR A 571 29.51 3.42 -19.57
CA THR A 571 29.33 4.59 -20.44
C THR A 571 29.74 5.87 -19.72
N GLU A 572 31.00 6.27 -19.96
CA GLU A 572 31.48 7.65 -19.91
C GLU A 572 30.93 8.49 -21.08
#